data_AF-A0A7K0A2H8-F1
#
_entry.id   AF-A0A7K0A2H8-F1
#
_cell.length_a   1.000
_cell.length_b   1.000
_cell.length_c   1.000
_cell.angle_alpha   90.00
_cell.angle_beta   90.00
_cell.angle_gamma   90.00
#
_symmetry.space_group_name_H-M   'P 1'
#
loop_
_entity.id
_entity.type
_entity.pdbx_description
1 polymer ?
#
loop_
_entity_poly.entity_id
_entity_poly.type
_entity_poly.pdbx_seq_one_letter_code
_entity_poly.pdbx_strand_id
1 'polypeptide(L)'
;MGGGARPARRDRVGCSLDGVWKRGVLKPEAGSAPVESIFAIVFLMVLSLGTIQVSLALYGRNLIASAAHEAARAGIERGTSTSEAEKVAVSIVDTAAGPLVRGLDVQVDADADERVRAVRVRITGTIDVLGPLPVPIPVDARADATTEALVE
;
A
#
# COMPACT_ATOMS: atom_id res chain seq x y z
N MET A 1 -97.52 -20.84 34.74
CA MET A 1 -97.07 -19.56 35.34
C MET A 1 -95.74 -19.80 36.04
N GLY A 2 -94.72 -18.99 35.73
CA GLY A 2 -93.40 -18.97 36.38
C GLY A 2 -92.43 -20.02 35.82
N GLY A 3 -91.39 -19.71 35.02
CA GLY A 3 -90.63 -18.48 34.90
C GLY A 3 -89.36 -18.57 35.75
N GLY A 4 -88.18 -18.72 35.11
CA GLY A 4 -86.89 -18.63 35.82
C GLY A 4 -85.76 -19.42 35.16
N ALA A 5 -85.14 -18.82 34.14
CA ALA A 5 -84.06 -19.37 33.34
C ALA A 5 -82.74 -19.60 34.11
N ARG A 6 -82.06 -20.70 33.80
CA ARG A 6 -80.59 -20.91 33.87
C ARG A 6 -80.14 -21.27 32.43
N PRO A 7 -78.88 -21.05 31.99
CA PRO A 7 -77.67 -20.72 32.74
C PRO A 7 -76.92 -19.46 32.25
N ALA A 8 -76.00 -18.96 33.08
CA ALA A 8 -75.06 -17.90 32.74
C ALA A 8 -74.13 -18.34 31.59
N ARG A 9 -74.24 -17.60 30.49
CA ARG A 9 -73.47 -17.71 29.25
C ARG A 9 -72.01 -17.40 29.54
N ARG A 10 -71.14 -18.39 29.37
CA ARG A 10 -69.68 -18.25 29.45
C ARG A 10 -69.20 -17.81 28.07
N ASP A 11 -69.08 -16.51 27.86
CA ASP A 11 -68.50 -15.95 26.64
C ASP A 11 -66.98 -16.20 26.65
N ARG A 12 -66.60 -17.33 26.05
CA ARG A 12 -65.26 -17.52 25.48
C ARG A 12 -65.36 -17.26 23.98
N VAL A 13 -64.22 -16.86 23.43
CA VAL A 13 -63.90 -16.74 22.00
C VAL A 13 -64.13 -15.34 21.42
N GLY A 14 -63.19 -14.45 21.73
CA GLY A 14 -62.79 -13.37 20.84
C GLY A 14 -61.37 -13.66 20.35
N CYS A 15 -61.25 -14.42 19.26
CA CYS A 15 -60.05 -14.46 18.42
C CYS A 15 -60.47 -13.93 17.05
N SER A 16 -59.92 -12.79 16.64
CA SER A 16 -59.48 -12.56 15.27
C SER A 16 -58.57 -11.34 15.29
N LEU A 17 -57.30 -11.60 15.57
CA LEU A 17 -56.19 -10.77 15.09
C LEU A 17 -55.71 -11.40 13.78
N ASP A 18 -56.61 -11.54 12.81
CA ASP A 18 -56.26 -11.95 11.44
C ASP A 18 -55.84 -10.74 10.61
N GLY A 19 -54.95 -9.93 11.17
CA GLY A 19 -54.02 -9.16 10.37
C GLY A 19 -52.95 -10.13 9.90
N VAL A 20 -53.23 -10.88 8.84
CA VAL A 20 -52.28 -11.74 8.15
C VAL A 20 -51.13 -10.86 7.67
N TRP A 21 -50.14 -10.69 8.54
CA TRP A 21 -48.79 -10.34 8.13
C TRP A 21 -48.37 -11.47 7.21
N LYS A 22 -48.60 -11.28 5.90
CA LYS A 22 -47.87 -11.98 4.87
C LYS A 22 -46.41 -11.54 5.01
N ARG A 23 -45.74 -12.10 6.02
CA ARG A 23 -44.32 -12.34 5.97
C ARG A 23 -44.16 -13.22 4.76
N GLY A 24 -43.91 -12.58 3.61
CA GLY A 24 -43.23 -13.24 2.52
C GLY A 24 -42.00 -13.85 3.16
N VAL A 25 -42.07 -15.16 3.39
CA VAL A 25 -40.90 -15.96 3.66
C VAL A 25 -40.07 -15.75 2.40
N LEU A 26 -39.16 -14.77 2.47
CA LEU A 26 -38.00 -14.74 1.62
C LEU A 26 -37.43 -16.13 1.81
N LYS A 27 -37.63 -17.01 0.82
CA LYS A 27 -36.97 -18.30 0.78
C LYS A 27 -35.50 -17.96 1.02
N PRO A 28 -34.88 -18.46 2.10
CA PRO A 28 -33.45 -18.30 2.21
C PRO A 28 -32.89 -19.07 1.02
N GLU A 29 -32.37 -18.36 0.04
CA GLU A 29 -31.49 -18.93 -0.97
C GLU A 29 -30.20 -19.35 -0.24
N ALA A 30 -30.32 -20.42 0.54
CA ALA A 30 -29.35 -20.86 1.53
C ALA A 30 -28.12 -21.55 0.90
N GLY A 31 -28.00 -21.51 -0.43
CA GLY A 31 -26.87 -22.10 -1.16
C GLY A 31 -25.79 -21.09 -1.56
N SER A 32 -26.11 -19.80 -1.69
CA SER A 32 -25.18 -18.79 -2.22
C SER A 32 -24.57 -17.89 -1.15
N ALA A 33 -25.27 -17.66 -0.02
CA ALA A 33 -24.86 -16.68 0.98
C ALA A 33 -23.44 -16.91 1.60
N PRO A 34 -23.01 -18.15 1.91
CA PRO A 34 -21.67 -18.39 2.45
C PRO A 34 -20.58 -18.18 1.39
N VAL A 35 -20.84 -18.66 0.17
CA VAL A 35 -19.88 -18.61 -0.94
C VAL A 35 -19.66 -17.18 -1.41
N GLU A 36 -20.74 -16.41 -1.56
CA GLU A 36 -20.71 -14.99 -1.91
C GLU A 36 -19.91 -14.18 -0.88
N SER A 37 -20.11 -14.45 0.42
CA SER A 37 -19.36 -13.78 1.49
C SER A 37 -17.86 -14.11 1.44
N ILE A 38 -17.50 -15.37 1.17
CA ILE A 38 -16.10 -15.77 1.01
C ILE A 38 -15.48 -15.08 -0.21
N PHE A 39 -16.19 -15.01 -1.34
CA PHE A 39 -15.72 -14.28 -2.51
C PHE A 39 -15.49 -12.80 -2.21
N ALA A 40 -16.39 -12.15 -1.50
CA ALA A 40 -16.23 -10.76 -1.09
C ALA A 40 -14.98 -10.57 -0.20
N ILE A 41 -14.77 -11.45 0.79
CA ILE A 41 -13.60 -11.38 1.68
C ILE A 41 -12.30 -11.61 0.90
N VAL A 42 -12.24 -12.64 0.06
CA VAL A 42 -11.05 -12.95 -0.76
C VAL A 42 -10.78 -11.81 -1.73
N PHE A 43 -11.81 -11.27 -2.39
CA PHE A 43 -11.68 -10.15 -3.31
C PHE A 43 -11.14 -8.90 -2.60
N LEU A 44 -11.73 -8.53 -1.46
CA LEU A 44 -11.26 -7.41 -0.64
C LEU A 44 -9.84 -7.62 -0.13
N MET A 45 -9.47 -8.84 0.24
CA MET A 45 -8.11 -9.19 0.66
C MET A 45 -7.12 -9.00 -0.50
N VAL A 46 -7.42 -9.49 -1.70
CA VAL A 46 -6.58 -9.31 -2.90
C VAL A 46 -6.47 -7.82 -3.25
N LEU A 47 -7.57 -7.06 -3.21
CA LEU A 47 -7.57 -5.62 -3.48
C LEU A 47 -6.71 -4.85 -2.47
N SER A 48 -6.86 -5.17 -1.19
CA SER A 48 -6.08 -4.55 -0.11
C SER A 48 -4.60 -4.84 -0.30
N LEU A 49 -4.26 -6.10 -0.58
CA LEU A 49 -2.89 -6.50 -0.80
C LEU A 49 -2.29 -5.86 -2.06
N GLY A 50 -3.05 -5.80 -3.16
CA GLY A 50 -2.64 -5.08 -4.37
C GLY A 50 -2.36 -3.60 -4.11
N THR A 51 -3.19 -2.94 -3.30
CA THR A 51 -2.98 -1.53 -2.92
C THR A 51 -1.70 -1.35 -2.11
N ILE A 52 -1.45 -2.25 -1.15
CA ILE A 52 -0.20 -2.24 -0.34
C ILE A 52 1.01 -2.44 -1.25
N GLN A 53 0.94 -3.39 -2.19
CA GLN A 53 2.02 -3.69 -3.13
C GLN A 53 2.37 -2.48 -4.00
N VAL A 54 1.36 -1.82 -4.59
CA VAL A 54 1.56 -0.60 -5.39
C VAL A 54 2.16 0.53 -4.54
N SER A 55 1.66 0.70 -3.32
CA SER A 55 2.17 1.72 -2.39
C SER A 55 3.63 1.50 -2.04
N LEU A 56 4.02 0.23 -1.80
CA LEU A 56 5.39 -0.14 -1.46
C LEU A 56 6.34 0.04 -2.65
N ALA A 57 5.89 -0.28 -3.86
CA ALA A 57 6.67 -0.05 -5.08
C ALA A 57 6.94 1.44 -5.31
N LEU A 58 5.91 2.29 -5.14
CA LEU A 58 6.06 3.75 -5.22
C LEU A 58 6.97 4.29 -4.11
N TYR A 59 6.83 3.77 -2.89
CA TYR A 59 7.70 4.13 -1.77
C TYR A 59 9.18 3.86 -2.11
N GLY A 60 9.51 2.64 -2.54
CA GLY A 60 10.89 2.30 -2.88
C GLY A 60 11.45 3.14 -4.04
N ARG A 61 10.63 3.42 -5.07
CA ARG A 61 11.04 4.29 -6.18
C ARG A 61 11.35 5.71 -5.70
N ASN A 62 10.48 6.28 -4.86
CA ASN A 62 10.68 7.62 -4.32
C ASN A 62 11.87 7.67 -3.37
N LEU A 63 12.04 6.64 -2.53
CA LEU A 63 13.16 6.52 -1.62
C LEU A 63 14.51 6.50 -2.36
N ILE A 64 14.63 5.71 -3.42
CA ILE A 64 15.85 5.65 -4.23
C ILE A 64 16.14 6.99 -4.92
N ALA A 65 15.10 7.68 -5.40
CA ALA A 65 15.26 9.02 -5.96
C ALA A 65 15.75 10.03 -4.91
N SER A 66 15.19 10.00 -3.69
CA SER A 66 15.65 10.83 -2.57
C SER A 66 17.09 10.50 -2.17
N ALA A 67 17.44 9.21 -2.11
CA ALA A 67 18.80 8.77 -1.81
C ALA A 67 19.81 9.25 -2.85
N ALA A 68 19.45 9.23 -4.15
CA ALA A 68 20.31 9.74 -5.22
C ALA A 68 20.58 11.24 -5.05
N HIS A 69 19.56 12.04 -4.73
CA HIS A 69 19.72 13.47 -4.48
C HIS A 69 20.63 13.76 -3.28
N GLU A 70 20.41 13.07 -2.16
CA GLU A 70 21.21 13.27 -0.95
C GLU A 70 22.66 12.83 -1.16
N ALA A 71 22.89 11.73 -1.89
CA ALA A 71 24.22 11.28 -2.26
C ALA A 71 24.95 12.26 -3.19
N ALA A 72 24.28 12.79 -4.22
CA ALA A 72 24.87 13.76 -5.13
C ALA A 72 25.29 15.02 -4.38
N ARG A 73 24.42 15.50 -3.47
CA ARG A 73 24.70 16.64 -2.60
C ARG A 73 25.88 16.37 -1.67
N ALA A 74 25.90 15.22 -0.98
CA ALA A 74 26.97 14.84 -0.09
C ALA A 74 28.33 14.70 -0.80
N GLY A 75 28.32 14.27 -2.07
CA GLY A 75 29.52 14.21 -2.92
C GLY A 75 30.08 15.59 -3.22
N ILE A 76 29.22 16.56 -3.57
CA ILE A 76 29.62 17.95 -3.81
C ILE A 76 30.16 18.61 -2.54
N GLU A 77 29.45 18.48 -1.41
CA GLU A 77 29.83 19.10 -0.14
C GLU A 77 31.19 18.61 0.38
N ARG A 78 31.59 17.39 0.01
CA ARG A 78 32.92 16.82 0.31
C ARG A 78 33.94 17.00 -0.81
N GLY A 79 33.76 17.99 -1.66
CA GLY A 79 34.71 18.34 -2.71
C GLY A 79 34.74 17.32 -3.84
N THR A 80 33.59 16.98 -4.41
CA THR A 80 33.45 16.04 -5.56
C THR A 80 33.94 14.62 -5.26
N SER A 81 33.71 14.13 -4.04
CA SER A 81 34.10 12.77 -3.65
C SER A 81 33.07 11.72 -4.09
N THR A 82 33.46 10.86 -5.03
CA THR A 82 32.63 9.74 -5.51
C THR A 82 32.40 8.68 -4.42
N SER A 83 33.45 8.34 -3.66
CA SER A 83 33.38 7.34 -2.59
C SER A 83 32.41 7.76 -1.46
N GLU A 84 32.37 9.04 -1.13
CA GLU A 84 31.49 9.53 -0.07
C GLU A 84 30.03 9.58 -0.54
N ALA A 85 29.79 9.99 -1.78
CA ALA A 85 28.45 9.92 -2.38
C ALA A 85 27.93 8.47 -2.41
N GLU A 86 28.77 7.52 -2.80
CA GLU A 86 28.41 6.10 -2.82
C GLU A 86 28.07 5.57 -1.41
N LYS A 87 28.91 5.86 -0.41
CA LYS A 87 28.65 5.45 0.99
C LYS A 87 27.34 6.03 1.51
N VAL A 88 27.04 7.29 1.21
CA VAL A 88 25.79 7.94 1.62
C VAL A 88 24.60 7.28 0.92
N ALA A 89 24.68 7.04 -0.39
CA ALA A 89 23.63 6.34 -1.13
C ALA A 89 23.33 4.96 -0.52
N VAL A 90 24.38 4.14 -0.32
CA VAL A 90 24.26 2.79 0.26
C VAL A 90 23.69 2.85 1.67
N SER A 91 24.19 3.74 2.53
CA SER A 91 23.73 3.89 3.90
C SER A 91 22.24 4.27 3.98
N ILE A 92 21.79 5.21 3.15
CA ILE A 92 20.38 5.62 3.11
C ILE A 92 19.50 4.47 2.65
N VAL A 93 19.86 3.80 1.55
CA VAL A 93 19.07 2.69 1.01
C VAL A 93 19.03 1.52 1.99
N ASP A 94 20.15 1.15 2.60
CA ASP A 94 20.21 0.04 3.56
C ASP A 94 19.42 0.34 4.84
N THR A 95 19.50 1.58 5.35
CA THR A 95 18.76 1.98 6.56
C THR A 95 17.26 2.09 6.32
N ALA A 96 16.84 2.63 5.16
CA ALA A 96 15.43 2.94 4.89
C ALA A 96 14.68 1.83 4.16
N ALA A 97 15.34 1.12 3.23
CA ALA A 97 14.73 0.03 2.46
C ALA A 97 15.09 -1.35 3.03
N GLY A 98 16.27 -1.51 3.63
CA GLY A 98 16.77 -2.79 4.12
C GLY A 98 16.59 -3.91 3.09
N PRO A 99 15.92 -5.03 3.44
CA PRO A 99 15.78 -6.18 2.55
C PRO A 99 14.79 -5.97 1.37
N LEU A 100 14.13 -4.81 1.30
CA LEU A 100 13.15 -4.51 0.25
C LEU A 100 13.78 -4.32 -1.12
N VAL A 101 15.01 -3.79 -1.17
CA VAL A 101 15.75 -3.55 -2.41
C VAL A 101 16.86 -4.60 -2.54
N ARG A 102 16.86 -5.34 -3.64
CA ARG A 102 17.89 -6.31 -4.00
C ARG A 102 18.66 -5.85 -5.24
N GLY A 103 19.91 -6.32 -5.33
CA GLY A 103 20.77 -6.02 -6.48
C GLY A 103 21.06 -4.53 -6.63
N LEU A 104 21.28 -3.84 -5.50
CA LEU A 104 21.60 -2.42 -5.49
C LEU A 104 22.94 -2.19 -6.21
N ASP A 105 22.93 -1.31 -7.22
CA ASP A 105 24.11 -0.83 -7.94
C ASP A 105 24.10 0.70 -7.89
N VAL A 106 25.20 1.28 -7.41
CA VAL A 106 25.38 2.73 -7.27
C VAL A 106 26.53 3.15 -8.17
N GLN A 107 26.23 3.99 -9.15
CA GLN A 107 27.21 4.57 -10.06
C GLN A 107 27.34 6.05 -9.75
N VAL A 108 28.56 6.49 -9.45
CA VAL A 108 28.85 7.90 -9.20
C VAL A 108 29.86 8.39 -10.23
N ASP A 109 29.50 9.47 -10.88
CA ASP A 109 30.35 10.20 -11.82
C ASP A 109 30.59 11.60 -11.25
N ALA A 110 31.85 11.98 -11.12
CA ALA A 110 32.22 13.30 -10.61
C ALA A 110 33.08 14.00 -11.65
N ASP A 111 32.70 15.23 -11.94
CA ASP A 111 33.41 16.10 -12.86
C ASP A 111 33.79 17.37 -12.11
N ALA A 112 35.07 17.72 -12.14
CA ALA A 112 35.61 18.89 -11.47
C ALA A 112 36.43 19.67 -12.48
N ASP A 113 35.81 20.71 -13.04
CA ASP A 113 36.46 21.67 -13.93
C ASP A 113 36.81 22.94 -13.14
N GLU A 114 37.62 23.82 -13.74
CA GLU A 114 38.12 25.06 -13.09
C GLU A 114 37.00 26.00 -12.63
N ARG A 115 35.81 25.90 -13.25
CA ARG A 115 34.66 26.78 -12.97
C ARG A 115 33.48 26.10 -12.32
N VAL A 116 33.33 24.79 -12.51
CA VAL A 116 32.15 24.05 -12.07
C VAL A 116 32.57 22.69 -11.55
N ARG A 117 32.00 22.31 -10.41
CA ARG A 117 32.08 20.95 -9.87
C ARG A 117 30.70 20.32 -9.96
N ALA A 118 30.64 19.10 -10.48
CA ALA A 118 29.43 18.33 -10.67
C ALA A 118 29.60 16.92 -10.11
N VAL A 119 28.55 16.39 -9.48
CA VAL A 119 28.45 14.99 -9.08
C VAL A 119 27.11 14.47 -9.58
N ARG A 120 27.15 13.41 -10.39
CA ARG A 120 26.01 12.67 -10.89
C ARG A 120 25.97 11.31 -10.20
N VAL A 121 24.83 11.00 -9.60
CA VAL A 121 24.60 9.70 -8.95
C VAL A 121 23.48 9.00 -9.68
N ARG A 122 23.71 7.74 -10.04
CA ARG A 122 22.69 6.82 -10.54
C ARG A 122 22.60 5.62 -9.60
N ILE A 123 21.39 5.32 -9.16
CA ILE A 123 21.10 4.17 -8.31
C ILE A 123 20.14 3.27 -9.05
N THR A 124 20.50 2.00 -9.20
CA THR A 124 19.64 0.97 -9.79
C THR A 124 19.46 -0.21 -8.84
N GLY A 125 18.37 -0.95 -9.02
CA GLY A 125 18.10 -2.16 -8.26
C GLY A 125 16.76 -2.76 -8.59
N THR A 126 16.30 -3.65 -7.72
CA THR A 126 15.01 -4.34 -7.84
C THR A 126 14.28 -4.32 -6.51
N ILE A 127 13.02 -3.92 -6.52
CA ILE A 127 12.13 -3.99 -5.35
C ILE A 127 11.45 -5.34 -5.35
N ASP A 128 11.58 -6.05 -4.25
CA ASP A 128 10.82 -7.27 -4.00
C ASP A 128 9.47 -6.93 -3.38
N VAL A 129 8.42 -7.18 -4.14
CA VAL A 129 7.06 -6.92 -3.70
C VAL A 129 6.54 -8.10 -2.88
N LEU A 130 6.12 -7.83 -1.64
CA LEU A 130 5.48 -8.81 -0.75
C LEU A 130 4.05 -9.14 -1.23
N GLY A 131 3.74 -10.41 -1.47
CA GLY A 131 2.40 -10.82 -1.87
C GLY A 131 2.30 -12.25 -2.43
N PRO A 132 1.08 -12.68 -2.82
CA PRO A 132 0.83 -14.00 -3.40
C PRO A 132 1.49 -14.20 -4.76
N LEU A 133 1.76 -13.10 -5.49
CA LEU A 133 2.65 -13.09 -6.65
C LEU A 133 3.83 -12.17 -6.36
N PRO A 134 4.99 -12.72 -5.94
CA PRO A 134 6.21 -11.93 -5.82
C PRO A 134 6.74 -11.63 -7.24
N VAL A 135 6.51 -10.41 -7.71
CA VAL A 135 7.05 -9.92 -8.98
C VAL A 135 8.12 -8.88 -8.68
N PRO A 136 9.38 -9.06 -9.12
CA PRO A 136 10.42 -8.07 -8.92
C PRO A 136 10.17 -6.86 -9.82
N ILE A 137 10.28 -5.65 -9.26
CA ILE A 137 10.09 -4.39 -9.98
C ILE A 137 11.43 -3.68 -10.11
N PRO A 138 11.95 -3.46 -11.32
CA PRO A 138 13.20 -2.72 -11.50
C PRO A 138 13.01 -1.23 -11.15
N VAL A 139 14.05 -0.65 -10.57
CA VAL A 139 14.12 0.75 -10.19
C VAL A 139 15.42 1.37 -10.65
N ASP A 140 15.34 2.59 -11.14
CA ASP A 140 16.46 3.39 -11.64
C ASP A 140 16.15 4.85 -11.28
N ALA A 141 17.06 5.49 -10.53
CA ALA A 141 17.01 6.91 -10.25
C ALA A 141 18.34 7.55 -10.55
N ARG A 142 18.28 8.80 -11.00
CA ARG A 142 19.44 9.64 -11.28
C ARG A 142 19.25 10.99 -10.59
N ALA A 143 20.34 11.53 -10.08
CA ALA A 143 20.38 12.88 -9.55
C ALA A 143 21.73 13.53 -9.89
N ASP A 144 21.69 14.85 -10.06
CA ASP A 144 22.84 15.68 -10.35
C ASP A 144 22.92 16.79 -9.30
N ALA A 145 24.13 17.08 -8.84
CA ALA A 145 24.41 18.22 -7.98
C ALA A 145 25.61 18.99 -8.57
N THR A 146 25.53 20.32 -8.59
CA THR A 146 26.58 21.19 -9.12
C THR A 146 26.87 22.34 -8.18
N THR A 147 28.12 22.75 -8.09
CA THR A 147 28.54 23.99 -7.42
C THR A 147 29.53 24.75 -8.29
N GLU A 148 29.50 26.08 -8.18
CA GLU A 148 30.50 26.94 -8.82
C GLU A 148 31.83 26.81 -8.05
N ALA A 149 32.93 26.68 -8.79
CA ALA A 149 34.26 26.75 -8.23
C ALA A 149 34.67 28.22 -8.19
N LEU A 150 34.90 28.75 -6.98
CA LEU A 150 35.50 30.08 -6.80
C LEU A 150 36.90 30.05 -7.41
N VAL A 151 37.06 30.75 -8.53
CA VAL A 151 38.35 31.04 -9.14
C VAL A 151 38.96 32.19 -8.32
N GLU A 152 39.94 31.88 -7.48
CA GLU A 152 40.74 32.87 -6.73
C GLU A 152 41.92 33.38 -7.57
#